data_AF-A0A2J8S3P8-F1
#
_entry.id   AF-A0A2J8S3P8-F1
#
_cell.length_a   1.000
_cell.length_b   1.000
_cell.length_c   1.000
_cell.angle_alpha   90.00
_cell.angle_beta   90.00
_cell.angle_gamma   90.00
#
_symmetry.space_group_name_H-M   'P 1'
#
loop_
_entity.id
_entity.type
_entity.pdbx_description
1 polymer ?
#
loop_
_entity_poly.entity_id
_entity_poly.type
_entity_poly.pdbx_seq_one_letter_code
_entity_poly.pdbx_strand_id
1 'polypeptide(L)'
;GVQMKLEFLQRKFWAATRQCSTVDGPCTQSCEDSDLNCFVIDNNGFILISKRSQEMGRFLGEVDGAAMTQLLSMGVFSQVTMYDYQAMCKPSSHHHSAAQPLPISAFLTATRWLLQELVLFLLEWSVWGSWYDRGAEAKSVFHHSHKHKKQDQLQPCDTEYPVFVYQPAIQEANGIIECGPCQKVFVVQQIPNSNLLLLVTDPTCDCSIFPPVLQEATEVKYNASVKCDRMRSQKLRRRPDSCHAFHPEENAQDCGGASDTSASPPLLLLPVCAWGLLPQLLR
;
A
#
# COMPACT_ATOMS: atom_id res chain seq x y z
N GLY A 1 -28.16 7.71 12.52
CA GLY A 1 -28.09 7.86 11.05
C GLY A 1 -29.26 7.14 10.42
N VAL A 2 -29.64 7.53 9.21
CA VAL A 2 -30.71 6.88 8.43
C VAL A 2 -30.10 6.38 7.13
N GLN A 3 -30.36 5.13 6.75
CA GLN A 3 -29.97 4.59 5.45
C GLN A 3 -31.17 4.68 4.50
N MET A 4 -31.12 5.59 3.53
CA MET A 4 -32.16 5.75 2.52
C MET A 4 -31.92 4.84 1.32
N LYS A 5 -32.99 4.33 0.72
CA LYS A 5 -32.91 3.62 -0.56
C LYS A 5 -32.60 4.62 -1.68
N LEU A 6 -31.57 4.34 -2.47
CA LEU A 6 -31.10 5.22 -3.54
C LEU A 6 -32.20 5.54 -4.56
N GLU A 7 -32.94 4.53 -5.02
CA GLU A 7 -34.05 4.71 -5.97
C GLU A 7 -35.13 5.67 -5.45
N PHE A 8 -35.43 5.59 -4.15
CA PHE A 8 -36.41 6.48 -3.52
C PHE A 8 -35.89 7.92 -3.49
N LEU A 9 -34.61 8.11 -3.13
CA LEU A 9 -33.98 9.42 -3.10
C LEU A 9 -33.94 10.04 -4.51
N GLN A 10 -33.50 9.29 -5.52
CA GLN A 10 -33.48 9.73 -6.91
C GLN A 10 -34.88 10.12 -7.40
N ARG A 11 -35.89 9.28 -7.17
CA ARG A 11 -37.27 9.57 -7.57
C ARG A 11 -37.79 10.86 -6.92
N LYS A 12 -37.47 11.10 -5.65
CA LYS A 12 -37.85 12.33 -4.95
C LYS A 12 -37.10 13.54 -5.49
N PHE A 13 -35.82 13.39 -5.80
CA PHE A 13 -34.99 14.44 -6.39
C PHE A 13 -35.54 14.87 -7.76
N TRP A 14 -35.75 13.93 -8.70
CA TRP A 14 -36.31 14.25 -10.02
C TRP A 14 -37.72 14.82 -9.95
N ALA A 15 -38.51 14.43 -8.95
CA ALA A 15 -39.81 15.05 -8.71
C ALA A 15 -39.69 16.50 -8.22
N ALA A 16 -38.69 16.81 -7.40
CA ALA A 16 -38.44 18.15 -6.88
C ALA A 16 -37.86 19.08 -7.95
N THR A 17 -36.97 18.61 -8.83
CA THR A 17 -36.39 19.42 -9.91
C THR A 17 -37.40 19.86 -10.97
N ARG A 18 -38.61 19.28 -10.97
CA ARG A 18 -39.74 19.72 -11.82
C ARG A 18 -40.56 20.87 -11.23
N GLN A 19 -40.40 21.13 -9.94
CA GLN A 19 -41.19 22.13 -9.23
C GLN A 19 -40.46 23.47 -9.28
N CYS A 20 -40.96 24.41 -10.10
CA CYS A 20 -40.52 25.80 -10.04
C CYS A 20 -41.35 26.62 -9.04
N SER A 21 -40.76 27.71 -8.56
CA SER A 21 -41.49 28.70 -7.77
C SER A 21 -42.64 29.27 -8.59
N THR A 22 -43.78 29.55 -7.95
CA THR A 22 -44.92 30.19 -8.61
C THR A 22 -44.63 31.62 -9.08
N VAL A 23 -43.48 32.18 -8.70
CA VAL A 23 -43.06 33.56 -8.98
C VAL A 23 -42.28 33.65 -10.30
N ASP A 24 -41.54 32.59 -10.67
CA ASP A 24 -40.61 32.60 -11.82
C ASP A 24 -41.23 32.04 -13.11
N GLY A 25 -42.51 31.64 -13.06
CA GLY A 25 -43.21 31.02 -14.19
C GLY A 25 -42.95 29.51 -14.33
N PRO A 26 -43.48 28.87 -15.38
CA PRO A 26 -43.25 27.44 -15.61
C PRO A 26 -41.78 27.14 -15.95
N CYS A 27 -41.20 26.07 -15.37
CA CYS A 27 -39.84 25.65 -15.71
C CYS A 27 -39.75 25.32 -17.21
N THR A 28 -38.86 26.01 -17.93
CA THR A 28 -38.60 25.70 -19.34
C THR A 28 -37.62 24.53 -19.51
N GLN A 29 -36.80 24.25 -18.49
CA GLN A 29 -35.83 23.15 -18.47
C GLN A 29 -35.82 22.46 -17.11
N SER A 30 -35.69 21.14 -17.14
CA SER A 30 -35.62 20.25 -15.98
C SER A 30 -34.41 19.33 -16.07
N CYS A 31 -33.90 18.89 -14.93
CA CYS A 31 -32.85 17.87 -14.86
C CYS A 31 -33.25 16.49 -15.44
N GLU A 32 -34.53 16.28 -15.73
CA GLU A 32 -35.01 15.10 -16.44
C GLU A 32 -34.72 15.18 -17.96
N ASP A 33 -34.65 16.39 -18.51
CA ASP A 33 -34.43 16.65 -19.93
C ASP A 33 -33.03 16.19 -20.38
N SER A 34 -32.87 15.92 -21.68
CA SER A 34 -31.56 15.57 -22.27
C SER A 34 -30.57 16.72 -22.28
N ASP A 35 -31.04 17.94 -22.06
CA ASP A 35 -30.31 19.16 -22.32
C ASP A 35 -29.48 19.61 -21.12
N LEU A 36 -29.62 18.93 -19.98
CA LEU A 36 -28.90 19.22 -18.74
C LEU A 36 -28.36 17.93 -18.11
N ASN A 37 -27.14 17.99 -17.60
CA ASN A 37 -26.59 16.99 -16.69
C ASN A 37 -26.66 17.53 -15.26
N CYS A 38 -27.43 16.87 -14.41
CA CYS A 38 -27.56 17.24 -13.01
C CYS A 38 -26.93 16.20 -12.08
N PHE A 39 -26.10 16.68 -11.16
CA PHE A 39 -25.39 15.90 -10.17
C PHE A 39 -25.75 16.41 -8.78
N VAL A 40 -26.02 15.49 -7.85
CA VAL A 40 -25.94 15.81 -6.42
C VAL A 40 -24.61 15.28 -5.94
N ILE A 41 -23.74 16.16 -5.46
CA ILE A 41 -22.41 15.84 -4.99
C ILE A 41 -22.31 16.12 -3.48
N ASP A 42 -21.49 15.35 -2.79
CA ASP A 42 -21.17 15.61 -1.38
C ASP A 42 -20.09 16.71 -1.23
N ASN A 43 -19.79 17.07 0.02
CA ASN A 43 -18.75 18.04 0.36
C ASN A 43 -17.32 17.57 0.04
N ASN A 44 -17.15 16.32 -0.42
CA ASN A 44 -15.89 15.74 -0.84
C ASN A 44 -15.80 15.55 -2.37
N GLY A 45 -16.85 15.93 -3.10
CA GLY A 45 -16.93 15.86 -4.56
C GLY A 45 -17.31 14.48 -5.10
N PHE A 46 -17.88 13.58 -4.30
CA PHE A 46 -18.45 12.32 -4.76
C PHE A 46 -19.89 12.48 -5.22
N ILE A 47 -20.22 11.83 -6.33
CA ILE A 47 -21.54 11.89 -6.94
C ILE A 47 -22.49 10.93 -6.22
N LEU A 48 -23.55 11.47 -5.60
CA LEU A 48 -24.60 10.68 -4.96
C LEU A 48 -25.79 10.41 -5.90
N ILE A 49 -26.14 11.39 -6.73
CA ILE A 49 -27.21 11.27 -7.72
C ILE A 49 -26.69 11.76 -9.06
N SER A 50 -26.86 10.93 -10.10
CA SER A 50 -26.69 11.29 -11.50
C SER A 50 -27.80 10.64 -12.33
N LYS A 51 -28.02 11.15 -13.54
CA LYS A 51 -28.86 10.52 -14.58
C LYS A 51 -28.30 9.16 -15.02
N ARG A 52 -26.97 8.99 -15.02
CA ARG A 52 -26.30 7.73 -15.38
C ARG A 52 -25.85 6.98 -14.15
N SER A 53 -26.25 5.71 -14.03
CA SER A 53 -25.96 4.92 -12.82
C SER A 53 -24.47 4.62 -12.63
N GLN A 54 -23.70 4.55 -13.71
CA GLN A 54 -22.25 4.28 -13.71
C GLN A 54 -21.41 5.42 -13.10
N GLU A 55 -21.99 6.61 -12.93
CA GLU A 55 -21.30 7.79 -12.38
C GLU A 55 -21.50 7.91 -10.86
N MET A 56 -22.51 7.23 -10.30
CA MET A 56 -22.79 7.29 -8.87
C MET A 56 -21.69 6.60 -8.06
N GLY A 57 -21.30 7.23 -6.95
CA GLY A 57 -20.20 6.80 -6.09
C GLY A 57 -18.81 7.10 -6.62
N ARG A 58 -18.69 7.64 -7.85
CA ARG A 58 -17.41 8.09 -8.41
C ARG A 58 -17.13 9.53 -8.01
N PHE A 59 -15.84 9.88 -8.06
CA PHE A 59 -15.41 11.24 -7.84
C PHE A 59 -15.74 12.11 -9.05
N LEU A 60 -16.27 13.31 -8.84
CA LEU A 60 -16.66 14.22 -9.90
C LEU A 60 -15.48 14.55 -10.83
N GLY A 61 -14.26 14.69 -10.30
CA GLY A 61 -13.07 14.95 -11.13
C GLY A 61 -12.69 13.83 -12.09
N GLU A 62 -13.11 12.59 -11.80
CA GLU A 62 -12.91 11.43 -12.68
C GLU A 62 -13.96 11.39 -13.81
N VAL A 63 -15.17 11.90 -13.54
CA VAL A 63 -16.29 11.91 -14.49
C VAL A 63 -16.30 13.17 -15.36
N ASP A 64 -16.06 14.34 -14.75
CA ASP A 64 -16.06 15.66 -15.38
C ASP A 64 -14.89 16.50 -14.83
N GLY A 65 -13.69 16.19 -15.33
CA GLY A 65 -12.45 16.87 -14.95
C GLY A 65 -12.47 18.37 -15.24
N ALA A 66 -13.19 18.80 -16.28
CA ALA A 66 -13.38 20.20 -16.64
C ALA A 66 -14.16 20.96 -15.54
N ALA A 67 -15.30 20.41 -15.11
CA ALA A 67 -16.09 21.01 -14.03
C ALA A 67 -15.29 21.05 -12.71
N MET A 68 -14.63 19.96 -12.32
CA MET A 68 -13.84 19.93 -11.09
C MET A 68 -12.68 20.94 -11.12
N THR A 69 -11.96 21.04 -12.24
CA THR A 69 -10.86 22.02 -12.40
C THR A 69 -11.35 23.45 -12.23
N GLN A 70 -12.52 23.77 -12.80
CA GLN A 70 -13.10 25.10 -12.66
C GLN A 70 -13.62 25.38 -11.25
N LEU A 71 -14.21 24.39 -10.58
CA LEU A 71 -14.63 24.52 -9.19
C LEU A 71 -13.44 24.75 -8.23
N LEU A 72 -12.29 24.16 -8.52
CA LEU A 72 -11.04 24.41 -7.81
C LEU A 72 -10.50 25.81 -8.09
N SER A 73 -10.52 26.26 -9.35
CA SER A 73 -10.04 27.60 -9.73
C SER A 73 -10.87 28.72 -9.09
N MET A 74 -12.17 28.49 -8.91
CA MET A 74 -13.09 29.40 -8.24
C MET A 74 -13.06 29.30 -6.71
N GLY A 75 -12.33 28.34 -6.13
CA GLY A 75 -12.25 28.12 -4.69
C GLY A 75 -13.52 27.53 -4.06
N VAL A 76 -14.45 27.02 -4.88
CA VAL A 76 -15.63 26.27 -4.39
C VAL A 76 -15.17 24.99 -3.70
N PHE A 77 -14.19 24.32 -4.29
CA PHE A 77 -13.45 23.23 -3.66
C PHE A 77 -12.02 23.66 -3.35
N SER A 78 -11.49 23.09 -2.28
CA SER A 78 -10.08 23.18 -1.91
C SER A 78 -9.42 21.81 -2.01
N GLN A 79 -8.21 21.78 -2.56
CA GLN A 79 -7.37 20.58 -2.59
C GLN A 79 -6.48 20.56 -1.35
N VAL A 80 -6.55 19.46 -0.60
CA VAL A 80 -5.73 19.21 0.59
C VAL A 80 -4.96 17.91 0.39
N THR A 81 -3.64 17.96 0.48
CA THR A 81 -2.81 16.75 0.42
C THR A 81 -2.85 16.00 1.75
N MET A 82 -3.27 14.74 1.71
CA MET A 82 -3.25 13.83 2.85
C MET A 82 -2.05 12.89 2.75
N TYR A 83 -1.49 12.52 3.91
CA TYR A 83 -0.35 11.62 4.02
C TYR A 83 -0.75 10.36 4.79
N ASP A 84 -0.50 9.19 4.21
CA ASP A 84 -0.61 7.90 4.89
C ASP A 84 0.79 7.33 5.15
N TYR A 85 1.19 7.31 6.42
CA TYR A 85 2.48 6.80 6.89
C TYR A 85 2.48 5.29 7.16
N GLN A 86 1.37 4.60 6.88
CA GLN A 86 1.18 3.17 7.14
C GLN A 86 0.74 2.41 5.88
N ALA A 87 0.94 3.01 4.71
CA ALA A 87 0.61 2.39 3.43
C ALA A 87 1.54 1.22 3.10
N MET A 88 1.10 0.36 2.18
CA MET A 88 1.84 -0.79 1.67
C MET A 88 2.08 -0.64 0.17
N CYS A 89 3.32 -0.40 -0.24
CA CYS A 89 3.71 -0.19 -1.62
C CYS A 89 4.36 -1.44 -2.20
N LYS A 90 4.27 -1.60 -3.52
CA LYS A 90 5.13 -2.54 -4.22
C LYS A 90 6.55 -1.98 -4.23
N PRO A 91 7.57 -2.77 -3.84
CA PRO A 91 8.95 -2.34 -3.90
C PRO A 91 9.27 -2.01 -5.34
N SER A 92 9.94 -0.87 -5.56
CA SER A 92 10.56 -0.62 -6.84
C SER A 92 11.50 -1.77 -7.15
N SER A 93 11.52 -2.21 -8.41
CA SER A 93 12.40 -3.28 -8.89
C SER A 93 13.85 -2.78 -8.93
N HIS A 94 14.42 -2.43 -7.78
CA HIS A 94 15.86 -2.35 -7.64
C HIS A 94 16.35 -3.79 -7.56
N HIS A 95 17.00 -4.22 -8.62
CA HIS A 95 17.84 -5.40 -8.57
C HIS A 95 18.85 -5.16 -7.45
N HIS A 96 18.58 -5.70 -6.26
CA HIS A 96 19.66 -5.94 -5.31
C HIS A 96 20.60 -6.88 -6.04
N SER A 97 21.75 -6.34 -6.46
CA SER A 97 22.90 -7.15 -6.83
C SER A 97 23.24 -7.96 -5.58
N ALA A 98 22.59 -9.11 -5.43
CA ALA A 98 23.06 -10.14 -4.54
C ALA A 98 24.49 -10.38 -5.00
N ALA A 99 25.46 -10.06 -4.14
CA ALA A 99 26.85 -10.39 -4.37
C ALA A 99 26.87 -11.86 -4.79
N GLN A 100 27.28 -12.12 -6.03
CA GLN A 100 27.39 -13.49 -6.50
C GLN A 100 28.24 -14.22 -5.47
N PRO A 101 27.78 -15.36 -4.92
CA PRO A 101 28.55 -16.11 -3.96
C PRO A 101 29.92 -16.36 -4.58
N LEU A 102 30.98 -15.88 -3.93
CA LEU A 102 32.34 -16.05 -4.43
C LEU A 102 32.55 -17.55 -4.71
N PRO A 103 33.23 -17.94 -5.79
CA PRO A 103 33.36 -19.34 -6.22
C PRO A 103 33.91 -20.27 -5.12
N ILE A 104 34.60 -19.70 -4.13
CA ILE A 104 35.09 -20.36 -2.93
C ILE A 104 33.96 -20.95 -2.08
N SER A 105 32.82 -20.26 -1.95
CA SER A 105 31.67 -20.76 -1.18
C SER A 105 30.96 -21.93 -1.87
N ALA A 106 30.88 -21.91 -3.21
CA ALA A 106 30.41 -23.05 -4.00
C ALA A 106 31.38 -24.23 -3.87
N PHE A 107 32.68 -23.98 -3.90
CA PHE A 107 33.70 -25.00 -3.66
C PHE A 107 33.60 -25.61 -2.25
N LEU A 108 33.43 -24.80 -1.20
CA LEU A 108 33.25 -25.27 0.17
C LEU A 108 31.97 -26.08 0.36
N THR A 109 30.89 -25.71 -0.34
CA THR A 109 29.63 -26.46 -0.29
C THR A 109 29.78 -27.80 -1.02
N ALA A 110 30.47 -27.81 -2.17
CA ALA A 110 30.77 -29.02 -2.92
C ALA A 110 31.72 -29.96 -2.17
N THR A 111 32.76 -29.44 -1.50
CA THR A 111 33.66 -30.26 -0.68
C THR A 111 32.95 -30.80 0.55
N ARG A 112 32.09 -30.01 1.21
CA ARG A 112 31.26 -30.48 2.32
C ARG A 112 30.30 -31.58 1.88
N TRP A 113 29.67 -31.43 0.72
CA TRP A 113 28.83 -32.47 0.13
C TRP A 113 29.63 -33.74 -0.17
N LEU A 114 30.79 -33.62 -0.82
CA LEU A 114 31.71 -34.73 -1.09
C LEU A 114 32.15 -35.45 0.18
N LEU A 115 32.48 -34.71 1.24
CA LEU A 115 32.82 -35.27 2.54
C LEU A 115 31.63 -36.01 3.16
N GLN A 116 30.42 -35.49 3.00
CA GLN A 116 29.20 -36.12 3.51
C GLN A 116 28.89 -37.41 2.77
N GLU A 117 29.00 -37.43 1.44
CA GLU A 117 28.88 -38.64 0.62
C GLU A 117 30.00 -39.64 0.91
N LEU A 118 31.24 -39.19 1.14
CA LEU A 118 32.35 -40.06 1.52
C LEU A 118 32.11 -40.70 2.90
N VAL A 119 31.58 -39.93 3.86
CA VAL A 119 31.21 -40.45 5.19
C VAL A 119 30.07 -41.46 5.06
N LEU A 120 29.04 -41.18 4.25
CA LEU A 120 27.95 -42.13 3.99
C LEU A 120 28.45 -43.39 3.29
N PHE A 121 29.34 -43.26 2.30
CA PHE A 121 29.97 -44.38 1.60
C PHE A 121 30.83 -45.23 2.54
N LEU A 122 31.61 -44.61 3.43
CA LEU A 122 32.41 -45.32 4.43
C LEU A 122 31.52 -45.99 5.49
N LEU A 123 30.39 -45.36 5.88
CA LEU A 123 29.38 -45.97 6.73
C LEU A 123 28.72 -47.17 6.03
N GLU A 124 28.30 -47.03 4.78
CA GLU A 124 27.77 -48.12 3.96
C GLU A 124 28.78 -49.26 3.83
N TRP A 125 30.05 -48.97 3.55
CA TRP A 125 31.12 -49.97 3.47
C TRP A 125 31.41 -50.65 4.83
N SER A 126 31.38 -49.89 5.93
CA SER A 126 31.56 -50.43 7.28
C SER A 126 30.39 -51.32 7.72
N VAL A 127 29.18 -51.04 7.24
CA VAL A 127 27.96 -51.80 7.54
C VAL A 127 27.80 -53.00 6.59
N TRP A 128 28.31 -52.90 5.35
CA TRP A 128 28.26 -53.97 4.35
C TRP A 128 29.20 -55.14 4.64
N GLY A 129 30.15 -55.00 5.56
CA GLY A 129 30.98 -56.10 6.05
C GLY A 129 30.24 -57.12 6.94
N SER A 130 29.00 -56.84 7.40
CA SER A 130 28.35 -57.67 8.43
C SER A 130 26.89 -58.05 8.19
N TRP A 131 26.18 -57.58 7.16
CA TRP A 131 24.76 -57.89 7.01
C TRP A 131 24.38 -58.24 5.58
N TYR A 132 24.60 -59.51 5.25
CA TYR A 132 23.80 -60.19 4.23
C TYR A 132 22.33 -60.22 4.70
N ASP A 133 21.44 -59.85 3.78
CA ASP A 133 20.06 -60.31 3.65
C ASP A 133 18.98 -59.73 4.60
N ARG A 134 18.37 -58.61 4.18
CA ARG A 134 16.94 -58.57 3.79
C ARG A 134 16.51 -57.18 3.33
N GLY A 135 15.83 -57.16 2.19
CA GLY A 135 15.42 -55.96 1.47
C GLY A 135 14.36 -55.11 2.17
N ALA A 136 14.48 -53.81 1.98
CA ALA A 136 13.38 -52.86 2.05
C ALA A 136 13.64 -51.75 1.01
N GLU A 137 12.91 -51.77 -0.10
CA GLU A 137 12.83 -50.61 -0.99
C GLU A 137 11.97 -49.54 -0.31
N ALA A 138 12.59 -48.43 0.08
CA ALA A 138 11.86 -47.23 0.46
C ALA A 138 11.68 -46.34 -0.78
N LYS A 139 10.47 -46.29 -1.36
CA LYS A 139 10.12 -45.30 -2.37
C LYS A 139 10.03 -43.92 -1.73
N SER A 140 10.93 -43.02 -2.10
CA SER A 140 10.82 -41.59 -1.78
C SER A 140 9.65 -40.97 -2.55
N VAL A 141 8.53 -40.74 -1.87
CA VAL A 141 7.44 -39.93 -2.41
C VAL A 141 7.87 -38.47 -2.33
N PHE A 142 8.32 -37.93 -3.47
CA PHE A 142 8.52 -36.49 -3.62
C PHE A 142 7.14 -35.82 -3.58
N HIS A 143 6.82 -35.17 -2.47
CA HIS A 143 5.70 -34.23 -2.43
C HIS A 143 5.99 -33.11 -3.43
N HIS A 144 5.19 -33.02 -4.50
CA HIS A 144 5.20 -31.88 -5.40
C HIS A 144 4.90 -30.61 -4.57
N SER A 145 5.95 -29.82 -4.35
CA SER A 145 5.87 -28.52 -3.68
C SER A 145 4.83 -27.66 -4.41
N HIS A 146 3.79 -27.24 -3.68
CA HIS A 146 2.82 -26.27 -4.18
C HIS A 146 3.59 -25.04 -4.66
N LYS A 147 3.50 -24.76 -5.96
CA LYS A 147 4.06 -23.57 -6.59
C LYS A 147 3.37 -22.35 -5.96
N HIS A 148 3.94 -21.81 -4.89
CA HIS A 148 3.48 -20.57 -4.28
C HIS A 148 3.43 -19.53 -5.40
N LYS A 149 2.22 -19.10 -5.75
CA LYS A 149 1.98 -17.94 -6.60
C LYS A 149 2.78 -16.82 -5.94
N LYS A 150 3.79 -16.27 -6.63
CA LYS A 150 4.59 -15.13 -6.15
C LYS A 150 3.59 -14.04 -5.80
N GLN A 151 3.23 -13.94 -4.51
CA GLN A 151 2.48 -12.82 -4.01
C GLN A 151 3.43 -11.64 -4.13
N ASP A 152 2.98 -10.58 -4.80
CA ASP A 152 3.76 -9.34 -4.89
C ASP A 152 4.17 -8.96 -3.47
N GLN A 153 5.48 -9.00 -3.20
CA GLN A 153 6.01 -8.67 -1.89
C GLN A 153 5.71 -7.19 -1.66
N LEU A 154 4.82 -6.86 -0.73
CA LEU A 154 4.54 -5.49 -0.35
C LEU A 154 5.47 -5.06 0.78
N GLN A 155 5.82 -3.79 0.81
CA GLN A 155 6.61 -3.18 1.88
C GLN A 155 5.92 -1.93 2.44
N PRO A 156 6.11 -1.63 3.74
CA PRO A 156 5.64 -0.37 4.31
C PRO A 156 6.26 0.82 3.58
N CYS A 157 5.44 1.82 3.27
CA CYS A 157 5.83 3.04 2.60
C CYS A 157 4.95 4.20 3.08
N ASP A 158 5.39 5.42 2.78
CA ASP A 158 4.56 6.61 2.97
C ASP A 158 3.94 6.97 1.62
N THR A 159 2.63 7.21 1.59
CA THR A 159 1.94 7.71 0.40
C THR A 159 1.31 9.07 0.66
N GLU A 160 1.19 9.86 -0.41
CA GLU A 160 0.39 11.09 -0.40
C GLU A 160 -0.70 11.00 -1.45
N TYR A 161 -1.86 11.58 -1.16
CA TYR A 161 -2.98 11.64 -2.08
C TYR A 161 -3.78 12.94 -1.89
N PRO A 162 -4.29 13.53 -2.97
CA PRO A 162 -5.12 14.72 -2.87
C PRO A 162 -6.54 14.35 -2.41
N VAL A 163 -7.06 15.12 -1.47
CA VAL A 163 -8.46 15.08 -1.03
C VAL A 163 -9.09 16.44 -1.30
N PHE A 164 -10.36 16.43 -1.67
CA PHE A 164 -11.10 17.64 -2.01
C PHE A 164 -12.15 17.93 -0.94
N VAL A 165 -12.26 19.21 -0.57
CA VAL A 165 -13.20 19.67 0.46
C VAL A 165 -13.91 20.93 -0.03
N TYR A 166 -15.24 20.89 -0.03
CA TYR A 166 -16.10 22.03 -0.34
C TYR A 166 -15.93 23.15 0.70
N GLN A 167 -15.85 24.39 0.23
CA GLN A 167 -15.74 25.57 1.06
C GLN A 167 -17.13 26.20 1.31
N PRO A 168 -17.68 26.13 2.55
CA PRO A 168 -19.05 26.59 2.83
C PRO A 168 -19.28 28.10 2.70
N ALA A 169 -18.20 28.88 2.53
CA ALA A 169 -18.29 30.32 2.29
C ALA A 169 -18.93 30.66 0.93
N ILE A 170 -18.90 29.73 -0.03
CA ILE A 170 -19.43 29.93 -1.38
C ILE A 170 -20.67 29.05 -1.53
N GLN A 171 -21.85 29.61 -1.25
CA GLN A 171 -23.12 28.88 -1.32
C GLN A 171 -23.57 28.59 -2.75
N GLU A 172 -23.26 29.52 -3.66
CA GLU A 172 -23.64 29.48 -5.07
C GLU A 172 -22.49 29.97 -5.93
N ALA A 173 -22.28 29.29 -7.06
CA ALA A 173 -21.34 29.71 -8.08
C ALA A 173 -21.84 29.27 -9.45
N ASN A 174 -21.59 30.10 -10.46
CA ASN A 174 -21.88 29.80 -11.85
C ASN A 174 -20.71 30.24 -12.71
N GLY A 175 -20.59 29.65 -13.89
CA GLY A 175 -19.50 29.99 -14.78
C GLY A 175 -19.60 29.34 -16.14
N ILE A 176 -18.66 29.74 -16.99
CA ILE A 176 -18.48 29.22 -18.34
C ILE A 176 -17.09 28.58 -18.38
N ILE A 177 -17.03 27.35 -18.88
CA ILE A 177 -15.79 26.61 -19.11
C ILE A 177 -15.48 26.70 -20.59
N GLU A 178 -14.34 27.28 -20.92
CA GLU A 178 -13.84 27.35 -22.29
C GLU A 178 -13.17 26.03 -22.67
N CYS A 179 -13.81 25.23 -23.53
CA CYS A 179 -13.32 23.91 -23.92
C CYS A 179 -12.58 23.93 -25.27
N GLY A 180 -12.28 25.13 -25.78
CA GLY A 180 -11.69 25.37 -27.09
C GLY A 180 -12.74 25.83 -28.11
N PRO A 181 -13.37 24.94 -28.89
CA PRO A 181 -14.32 25.30 -29.94
C PRO A 181 -15.74 25.59 -29.42
N CYS A 182 -16.03 25.21 -28.17
CA CYS A 182 -17.32 25.42 -27.54
C CYS A 182 -17.15 25.85 -26.08
N GLN A 183 -18.25 26.34 -25.51
CA GLN A 183 -18.34 26.79 -24.13
C GLN A 183 -19.33 25.90 -23.40
N LYS A 184 -18.97 25.45 -22.20
CA LYS A 184 -19.83 24.66 -21.32
C LYS A 184 -20.23 25.48 -20.11
N VAL A 185 -21.52 25.71 -19.93
CA VAL A 185 -22.04 26.42 -18.76
C VAL A 185 -22.23 25.47 -17.59
N PHE A 186 -22.04 25.98 -16.37
CA PHE A 186 -22.40 25.26 -15.16
C PHE A 186 -22.94 26.19 -14.08
N VAL A 187 -23.73 25.59 -13.19
CA VAL A 187 -24.23 26.22 -11.97
C VAL A 187 -24.07 25.22 -10.84
N VAL A 188 -23.51 25.65 -9.72
CA VAL A 188 -23.44 24.89 -8.48
C VAL A 188 -24.12 25.67 -7.36
N GLN A 189 -24.95 24.97 -6.58
CA GLN A 189 -25.69 25.54 -5.47
C GLN A 189 -25.71 24.56 -4.30
N GLN A 190 -25.49 25.08 -3.09
CA GLN A 190 -25.62 24.30 -1.87
C GLN A 190 -27.09 23.94 -1.61
N ILE A 191 -27.34 22.67 -1.31
CA ILE A 191 -28.66 22.23 -0.88
C ILE A 191 -28.86 22.66 0.59
N PRO A 192 -29.86 23.50 0.89
CA PRO A 192 -30.06 24.05 2.23
C PRO A 192 -30.15 22.97 3.31
N ASN A 193 -29.59 23.26 4.49
CA ASN A 193 -29.57 22.36 5.65
C ASN A 193 -28.89 21.00 5.40
N SER A 194 -27.98 20.93 4.42
CA SER A 194 -27.20 19.73 4.13
C SER A 194 -25.77 20.07 3.74
N ASN A 195 -24.92 19.04 3.69
CA ASN A 195 -23.55 19.10 3.16
C ASN A 195 -23.50 18.79 1.65
N LEU A 196 -24.65 18.75 0.97
CA LEU A 196 -24.76 18.38 -0.43
C LEU A 196 -24.81 19.62 -1.31
N LEU A 197 -24.34 19.45 -2.55
CA LEU A 197 -24.36 20.47 -3.59
C LEU A 197 -25.11 19.91 -4.80
N LEU A 198 -25.89 20.75 -5.45
CA LEU A 198 -26.47 20.52 -6.75
C LEU A 198 -25.56 21.15 -7.80
N LEU A 199 -25.00 20.35 -8.70
CA LEU A 199 -24.24 20.81 -9.86
C LEU A 199 -25.03 20.51 -11.13
N VAL A 200 -25.26 21.54 -11.94
CA VAL A 200 -25.92 21.43 -13.24
C VAL A 200 -24.94 21.86 -14.32
N THR A 201 -24.76 21.04 -15.35
CA THR A 201 -23.86 21.32 -16.48
C THR A 201 -24.54 21.06 -17.82
N ASP A 202 -24.08 21.77 -18.85
CA ASP A 202 -24.50 21.56 -20.23
C ASP A 202 -23.79 20.32 -20.85
N PRO A 203 -24.52 19.33 -21.41
CA PRO A 203 -23.96 18.16 -22.08
C PRO A 203 -23.50 18.41 -23.52
N THR A 204 -23.82 19.54 -24.14
CA THR A 204 -23.64 19.76 -25.59
C THR A 204 -22.18 19.90 -26.03
N CYS A 205 -21.29 20.31 -25.12
CA CYS A 205 -19.88 20.57 -25.39
C CYS A 205 -18.99 19.48 -24.77
N ASP A 206 -18.15 18.86 -25.61
CA ASP A 206 -17.12 17.92 -25.16
C ASP A 206 -15.90 18.68 -24.64
N CYS A 207 -15.60 18.49 -23.36
CA CYS A 207 -14.51 19.16 -22.66
C CYS A 207 -13.37 18.19 -22.27
N SER A 208 -13.19 17.12 -23.04
CA SER A 208 -12.14 16.11 -22.82
C SER A 208 -10.69 16.65 -22.91
N ILE A 209 -10.50 17.92 -23.30
CA ILE A 209 -9.19 18.61 -23.23
C ILE A 209 -8.69 18.76 -21.80
N PHE A 210 -9.61 18.82 -20.82
CA PHE A 210 -9.25 18.85 -19.40
C PHE A 210 -8.98 17.41 -18.93
N PRO A 211 -7.78 17.12 -18.39
CA PRO A 211 -7.49 15.79 -17.86
C PRO A 211 -8.39 15.50 -16.64
N PRO A 212 -8.67 14.22 -16.36
CA PRO A 212 -9.39 13.85 -15.15
C PRO A 212 -8.59 14.25 -13.90
N VAL A 213 -9.29 14.76 -12.90
CA VAL A 213 -8.72 15.05 -11.58
C VAL A 213 -8.87 13.80 -10.72
N LEU A 214 -7.76 13.16 -10.40
CA LEU A 214 -7.74 11.85 -9.72
C LEU A 214 -7.34 11.98 -8.24
N GLN A 215 -7.81 11.04 -7.43
CA GLN A 215 -7.43 10.88 -6.01
C GLN A 215 -6.44 9.73 -5.82
N GLU A 216 -5.49 9.58 -6.75
CA GLU A 216 -4.53 8.48 -6.72
C GLU A 216 -3.44 8.71 -5.66
N ALA A 217 -3.14 7.65 -4.91
CA ALA A 217 -2.06 7.65 -3.94
C ALA A 217 -0.71 7.40 -4.61
N THR A 218 0.24 8.29 -4.34
CA THR A 218 1.61 8.21 -4.86
C THR A 218 2.59 7.97 -3.71
N GLU A 219 3.61 7.15 -3.94
CA GLU A 219 4.66 6.91 -2.96
C GLU A 219 5.52 8.18 -2.78
N VAL A 220 5.63 8.63 -1.54
CA VAL A 220 6.42 9.81 -1.18
C VAL A 220 7.89 9.45 -1.15
N LYS A 221 8.68 10.07 -2.03
CA LYS A 221 10.14 9.95 -2.02
C LYS A 221 10.75 11.13 -1.27
N TYR A 222 11.18 10.87 -0.04
CA TYR A 222 11.82 11.91 0.77
C TYR A 222 13.23 12.24 0.30
N ASN A 223 13.42 13.49 -0.10
CA ASN A 223 14.75 14.05 -0.30
C ASN A 223 15.45 14.24 1.06
N ALA A 224 16.78 14.14 1.09
CA ALA A 224 17.56 14.31 2.32
C ALA A 224 17.32 15.66 3.01
N SER A 225 17.04 16.72 2.24
CA SER A 225 16.71 18.06 2.76
C SER A 225 15.42 18.09 3.58
N VAL A 226 14.34 17.46 3.09
CA VAL A 226 13.01 17.45 3.74
C VAL A 226 13.09 16.79 5.11
N LYS A 227 13.87 15.72 5.24
CA LYS A 227 14.13 15.07 6.53
C LYS A 227 14.81 16.03 7.51
N CYS A 228 15.80 16.78 7.05
CA CYS A 228 16.50 17.78 7.87
C CYS A 228 15.59 18.93 8.31
N ASP A 229 14.74 19.44 7.41
CA ASP A 229 13.81 20.52 7.73
C ASP A 229 12.75 20.08 8.75
N ARG A 230 12.24 18.85 8.64
CA ARG A 230 11.34 18.25 9.65
C ARG A 230 12.01 18.06 11.01
N MET A 231 13.31 17.79 11.05
CA MET A 231 14.06 17.72 12.31
C MET A 231 14.26 19.10 12.95
N ARG A 232 14.26 20.18 12.17
CA ARG A 232 14.31 21.56 12.70
C ARG A 232 12.97 22.01 13.27
N SER A 233 11.86 21.60 12.65
CA SER A 233 10.48 21.91 13.08
C SER A 233 9.86 20.79 13.93
N GLN A 234 10.56 20.35 14.98
CA GLN A 234 10.03 19.29 15.84
C GLN A 234 8.71 19.71 16.47
N LYS A 235 7.73 18.80 16.46
CA LYS A 235 6.52 18.92 17.28
C LYS A 235 6.94 19.01 18.75
N LEU A 236 6.21 19.79 19.55
CA LEU A 236 6.45 19.88 20.99
C LEU A 236 6.37 18.48 21.60
N ARG A 237 7.45 18.04 22.26
CA ARG A 237 7.51 16.78 23.00
C ARG A 237 7.89 17.09 24.45
N ARG A 238 7.12 16.58 25.39
CA ARG A 238 7.51 16.59 26.81
C ARG A 238 8.44 15.41 27.06
N ARG A 239 9.61 15.68 27.65
CA ARG A 239 10.51 14.62 28.12
C ARG A 239 10.00 14.06 29.45
N PRO A 240 10.34 12.80 29.78
CA PRO A 240 10.13 12.29 31.13
C PRO A 240 10.76 13.22 32.18
N ASP A 241 10.11 13.34 33.33
CA ASP A 241 10.53 14.26 34.40
C ASP A 241 11.81 13.77 35.12
N SER A 242 12.07 12.46 35.15
CA SER A 242 13.29 11.86 35.70
C SER A 242 13.92 10.84 34.76
N CYS A 243 15.25 10.69 34.85
CA CYS A 243 16.03 9.69 34.14
C CYS A 243 16.96 9.00 35.15
N HIS A 244 16.74 7.71 35.38
CA HIS A 244 17.55 6.90 36.29
C HIS A 244 18.51 6.03 35.48
N ALA A 245 19.56 6.66 34.94
CA ALA A 245 20.53 5.99 34.06
C ALA A 245 21.62 5.20 34.81
N PHE A 246 21.68 5.34 36.13
CA PHE A 246 22.70 4.72 36.97
C PHE A 246 22.08 4.26 38.28
N HIS A 247 22.40 3.03 38.69
CA HIS A 247 22.09 2.52 40.03
C HIS A 247 23.40 2.15 40.75
N PRO A 248 23.61 2.54 42.02
CA PRO A 248 24.87 2.28 42.73
C PRO A 248 25.17 0.78 42.95
N GLU A 249 24.13 -0.06 42.94
CA GLU A 249 24.28 -1.52 43.03
C GLU A 249 24.43 -2.19 41.64
N GLU A 250 24.47 -1.42 40.56
CA GLU A 250 24.69 -1.94 39.21
C GLU A 250 26.15 -2.36 39.01
N ASN A 251 26.38 -3.63 38.70
CA ASN A 251 27.71 -4.13 38.38
C ASN A 251 28.04 -3.92 36.90
N ALA A 252 28.68 -2.79 36.58
CA ALA A 252 29.11 -2.46 35.22
C ALA A 252 30.34 -3.26 34.73
N GLN A 253 30.91 -4.15 35.55
CA GLN A 253 32.10 -4.93 35.18
C GLN A 253 31.78 -6.27 34.51
N ASP A 254 30.51 -6.70 34.50
CA ASP A 254 30.10 -7.94 33.86
C ASP A 254 29.89 -7.74 32.35
N CYS A 255 31.00 -7.61 31.62
CA CYS A 255 31.01 -7.44 30.18
C CYS A 255 31.10 -8.80 29.47
N GLY A 256 29.97 -9.51 29.36
CA GLY A 256 29.78 -10.65 28.45
C GLY A 256 31.00 -11.58 28.34
N GLY A 257 31.37 -12.26 29.43
CA GLY A 257 32.44 -13.25 29.40
C GLY A 257 32.11 -14.35 28.40
N ALA A 258 32.83 -14.40 27.28
CA ALA A 258 32.80 -15.56 26.41
C ALA A 258 33.37 -16.74 27.21
N SER A 259 32.63 -17.84 27.30
CA SER A 259 33.19 -19.10 27.77
C SER A 259 34.25 -19.52 26.75
N ASP A 260 35.53 -19.40 27.10
CA ASP A 260 36.60 -20.02 26.32
C ASP A 260 36.33 -21.53 26.35
N THR A 261 35.85 -22.08 25.22
CA THR A 261 35.77 -23.52 25.06
C THR A 261 37.19 -24.04 24.98
N SER A 262 37.81 -24.32 26.13
CA SER A 262 39.14 -24.93 26.16
C SER A 262 39.03 -26.28 25.45
N ALA A 263 39.75 -26.44 24.35
CA ALA A 263 39.84 -27.74 23.67
C ALA A 263 40.43 -28.73 24.67
N SER A 264 39.59 -29.62 25.22
CA SER A 264 40.07 -30.62 26.16
C SER A 264 40.98 -31.58 25.39
N PRO A 265 42.29 -31.65 25.72
CA PRO A 265 43.23 -32.57 25.07
C PRO A 265 42.77 -34.04 25.02
N PRO A 266 42.04 -34.59 26.03
CA PRO A 266 41.61 -35.98 25.94
C PRO A 266 40.59 -36.25 24.82
N LEU A 267 39.72 -35.30 24.48
CA LEU A 267 38.74 -35.47 23.38
C LEU A 267 39.41 -35.44 21.99
N LEU A 268 40.53 -34.74 21.84
CA LEU A 268 41.30 -34.72 20.59
C LEU A 268 42.16 -35.98 20.38
N LEU A 269 42.48 -36.73 21.46
CA LEU A 269 43.27 -37.95 21.40
C LEU A 269 42.44 -39.22 21.19
N LEU A 270 41.12 -39.18 21.44
CA LEU A 270 40.22 -40.31 21.18
C LEU A 270 40.28 -40.84 19.73
N PRO A 271 40.30 -40.01 18.65
CA PRO A 271 40.44 -40.54 17.30
C PRO A 271 41.82 -41.15 17.04
N VAL A 272 42.89 -40.66 17.68
CA VAL A 272 44.25 -41.19 17.51
C VAL A 272 44.42 -42.53 18.23
N CYS A 273 43.86 -42.68 19.43
CA CYS A 273 43.84 -43.95 20.15
C CYS A 273 42.97 -45.00 19.45
N ALA A 274 41.83 -44.61 18.87
CA ALA A 274 40.99 -45.51 18.08
C ALA A 274 41.72 -46.04 16.84
N TRP A 275 42.59 -45.24 16.20
CA TRP A 275 43.37 -45.65 15.03
C TRP A 275 44.66 -46.41 15.41
N GLY A 276 45.22 -46.16 16.60
CA GLY A 276 46.43 -46.82 17.09
C GLY A 276 46.21 -48.17 17.79
N LEU A 277 45.05 -48.39 18.42
CA LEU A 277 44.74 -49.62 19.16
C LEU A 277 44.05 -50.70 18.30
N LEU A 278 43.35 -50.31 17.24
CA LEU A 278 42.68 -51.27 16.34
C LEU A 278 43.65 -52.21 15.58
N PRO A 279 44.87 -51.79 15.17
CA PRO A 279 45.81 -52.70 14.50
C PRO A 279 46.47 -53.72 15.44
N GLN A 280 46.43 -53.52 16.75
CA GLN A 280 47.08 -54.44 17.71
C GLN A 280 46.15 -55.51 18.28
N LEU A 281 44.83 -55.36 18.14
CA LEU A 281 43.84 -56.38 18.54
C LEU A 281 43.44 -57.33 17.40
N LEU A 282 43.96 -57.11 16.18
CA LEU A 282 43.68 -57.90 14.98
C LEU A 282 44.91 -58.70 14.49
N ARG A 283 45.90 -58.96 15.37
CA ARG A 283 47.03 -59.85 15.09
C ARG A 283 47.05 -61.04 16.03
#